data_AF-A0A836YXY1-F1
#
_entry.id   AF-A0A836YXY1-F1
#
_cell.length_a   1.000
_cell.length_b   1.000
_cell.length_c   1.000
_cell.angle_alpha   90.00
_cell.angle_beta   90.00
_cell.angle_gamma   90.00
#
_symmetry.space_group_name_H-M   'P 1'
#
loop_
_entity.id
_entity.type
_entity.pdbx_description
1 polymer ?
#
loop_
_entity_poly.entity_id
_entity_poly.type
_entity_poly.pdbx_seq_one_letter_code
_entity_poly.pdbx_strand_id
1 'polypeptide(L)'
;MKTIKTALTKLKHQIEQEFNNDYVFLKTITLANILNEIETIYNQIDKFTEINNPIEIAFFKRRALTLINNISKLTTKTEWRSNEETRFIGYLIAFKRLIKETYLIEVKGEFRTEEERQAISADITKIKANLTEHIALENQLTKDKAEFEKLQTSLSALEKSYKAAKVQTDDIAEWYSTADEHCVDIATFAKTAESNLAKITTFASTVETNKPKIEQYHKEIEEMIKLFNKQKQDIQEIIDDANRASMAGSFKKQMDDINTKMKWADGFLIGALIITAGISLWGFNSSLITHALPEGQIHTQFDWVQFFAKSAISLPFLIVAWIKSKERAYLFRLREDYGYKYSSAMAFEGYRKQVQEQSPELEEQLLQIAVDNLGSNPTKVFERDLNSTPLETIIDGVGKRLDKAIDGIKGQVKDIPQKTKDLMDE
;
A
#
# COMPACT_ATOMS: atom_id res chain seq x y z
N MET A 1 142.80 30.09 -0.43
CA MET A 1 141.90 31.17 -0.93
C MET A 1 142.59 32.52 -1.09
N LYS A 2 143.61 32.85 -0.29
CA LYS A 2 144.41 34.10 -0.38
C LYS A 2 144.79 34.51 -1.81
N THR A 3 145.30 33.58 -2.63
CA THR A 3 145.69 33.84 -4.04
C THR A 3 144.54 34.35 -4.91
N ILE A 4 143.34 33.76 -4.78
CA ILE A 4 142.15 34.17 -5.55
C ILE A 4 141.71 35.56 -5.09
N LYS A 5 141.66 35.79 -3.77
CA LYS A 5 141.32 37.09 -3.20
C LYS A 5 142.25 38.18 -3.69
N THR A 6 143.56 37.95 -3.67
CA THR A 6 144.54 38.90 -4.21
C THR A 6 144.32 39.17 -5.70
N ALA A 7 144.05 38.14 -6.50
CA ALA A 7 143.77 38.31 -7.93
C ALA A 7 142.47 39.10 -8.18
N LEU A 8 141.44 38.87 -7.36
CA LEU A 8 140.17 39.58 -7.45
C LEU A 8 140.29 41.05 -7.02
N THR A 9 141.06 41.36 -5.97
CA THR A 9 141.34 42.74 -5.57
C THR A 9 142.09 43.49 -6.68
N LYS A 10 143.08 42.86 -7.31
CA LYS A 10 143.77 43.44 -8.47
C LYS A 10 142.82 43.70 -9.64
N LEU A 11 141.94 42.74 -9.93
CA LEU A 11 140.93 42.88 -10.98
C LEU A 11 139.93 44.02 -10.68
N LYS A 12 139.47 44.16 -9.43
CA LYS A 12 138.59 45.26 -9.00
C LYS A 12 139.24 46.61 -9.30
N HIS A 13 140.48 46.79 -8.87
CA HIS A 13 141.22 48.03 -9.08
C HIS A 13 141.47 48.32 -10.57
N GLN A 14 141.76 47.27 -11.35
CA GLN A 14 141.91 47.39 -12.80
C GLN A 14 140.62 47.85 -13.48
N ILE A 15 139.46 47.29 -13.09
CA ILE A 15 138.16 47.70 -13.63
C ILE A 15 137.84 49.16 -13.27
N GLU A 16 138.17 49.59 -12.04
CA GLU A 16 137.98 50.99 -11.59
C GLU A 16 138.84 51.99 -12.39
N GLN A 17 140.00 51.57 -12.88
CA GLN A 17 140.90 52.44 -13.66
C GLN A 17 140.51 52.51 -15.15
N GLU A 18 140.08 51.41 -15.73
CA GLU A 18 139.85 51.29 -17.18
C GLU A 18 138.45 51.78 -17.61
N PHE A 19 137.46 51.78 -16.71
CA PHE A 19 136.08 52.20 -17.02
C PHE A 19 135.70 53.48 -16.28
N ASN A 20 135.06 54.41 -16.99
CA ASN A 20 134.46 55.60 -16.36
C ASN A 20 133.27 55.20 -15.46
N ASN A 21 133.04 55.95 -14.38
CA ASN A 21 131.96 55.73 -13.42
C ASN A 21 130.56 55.69 -14.07
N ASP A 22 130.36 56.43 -15.17
CA ASP A 22 129.11 56.45 -15.94
C ASP A 22 129.00 55.34 -17.00
N TYR A 23 129.97 54.41 -17.07
CA TYR A 23 129.94 53.32 -18.04
C TYR A 23 128.83 52.31 -17.71
N VAL A 24 128.05 51.96 -18.74
CA VAL A 24 126.91 51.05 -18.64
C VAL A 24 127.13 49.82 -19.54
N PHE A 25 127.41 48.68 -18.91
CA PHE A 25 127.52 47.38 -19.57
C PHE A 25 126.14 46.88 -20.02
N LEU A 26 126.07 46.29 -21.22
CA LEU A 26 124.85 45.71 -21.78
C LEU A 26 123.64 46.66 -21.73
N LYS A 27 123.90 47.97 -21.84
CA LYS A 27 122.91 49.07 -21.78
C LYS A 27 122.10 49.16 -20.48
N THR A 28 122.40 48.33 -19.47
CA THR A 28 121.55 48.20 -18.27
C THR A 28 122.33 48.08 -16.96
N ILE A 29 123.57 47.58 -16.98
CA ILE A 29 124.34 47.26 -15.78
C ILE A 29 125.40 48.35 -15.58
N THR A 30 125.30 49.13 -14.50
CA THR A 30 126.27 50.17 -14.18
C THR A 30 127.59 49.59 -13.68
N LEU A 31 128.68 50.35 -13.80
CA LEU A 31 129.99 49.99 -13.21
C LEU A 31 129.88 49.71 -11.71
N ALA A 32 129.11 50.52 -10.98
CA ALA A 32 128.86 50.31 -9.54
C ALA A 32 128.25 48.93 -9.25
N ASN A 33 127.33 48.44 -10.09
CA ASN A 33 126.76 47.10 -9.94
C ASN A 33 127.82 46.00 -10.10
N ILE A 34 128.76 46.16 -11.04
CA ILE A 34 129.87 45.21 -11.24
C ILE A 34 130.81 45.20 -10.04
N LEU A 35 131.19 46.38 -9.53
CA LEU A 35 132.11 46.49 -8.40
C LEU A 35 131.50 45.92 -7.11
N ASN A 36 130.22 46.19 -6.86
CA ASN A 36 129.49 45.62 -5.72
C ASN A 36 129.36 44.08 -5.83
N GLU A 37 129.14 43.56 -7.04
CA GLU A 37 129.11 42.11 -7.27
C GLU A 37 130.49 41.46 -7.02
N ILE A 38 131.58 42.11 -7.47
CA ILE A 38 132.95 41.66 -7.18
C ILE A 38 133.23 41.64 -5.67
N GLU A 39 132.74 42.63 -4.94
CA GLU A 39 132.87 42.69 -3.48
C GLU A 39 132.06 41.61 -2.76
N THR A 40 130.84 41.35 -3.24
CA THR A 40 130.01 40.24 -2.78
C THR A 40 130.72 38.90 -2.99
N ILE A 41 131.31 38.69 -4.17
CA ILE A 41 132.10 37.51 -4.50
C ILE A 41 133.33 37.42 -3.58
N TYR A 42 134.03 38.52 -3.32
CA TYR A 42 135.19 38.55 -2.44
C TYR A 42 134.88 38.02 -1.04
N ASN A 43 133.78 38.48 -0.44
CA ASN A 43 133.34 38.06 0.89
C ASN A 43 132.88 36.59 0.89
N GLN A 44 132.28 36.11 -0.19
CA GLN A 44 131.89 34.70 -0.30
C GLN A 44 133.08 33.73 -0.33
N ILE A 45 134.24 34.18 -0.83
CA ILE A 45 135.45 33.34 -0.87
C ILE A 45 135.97 32.99 0.54
N ASP A 46 135.68 33.81 1.56
CA ASP A 46 136.08 33.50 2.95
C ASP A 46 135.44 32.22 3.49
N LYS A 47 134.22 31.92 3.02
CA LYS A 47 133.48 30.73 3.42
C LYS A 47 134.17 29.42 3.04
N PHE A 48 135.22 29.48 2.22
CA PHE A 48 136.00 28.33 1.80
C PHE A 48 137.40 28.26 2.43
N THR A 49 137.69 29.08 3.44
CA THR A 49 139.02 29.11 4.10
C THR A 49 139.27 27.90 4.99
N GLU A 50 138.21 27.32 5.57
CA GLU A 50 138.27 26.21 6.53
C GLU A 50 137.97 24.83 5.90
N ILE A 51 137.76 24.76 4.58
CA ILE A 51 137.37 23.53 3.88
C ILE A 51 138.59 22.65 3.60
N ASN A 52 138.52 21.40 4.05
CA ASN A 52 139.64 20.46 4.07
C ASN A 52 139.60 19.41 2.94
N ASN A 53 138.86 19.68 1.86
CA ASN A 53 138.79 18.80 0.69
C ASN A 53 139.76 19.25 -0.42
N PRO A 54 140.88 18.53 -0.66
CA PRO A 54 141.93 19.02 -1.55
C PRO A 54 141.52 19.05 -3.03
N ILE A 55 140.63 18.17 -3.50
CA ILE A 55 140.31 18.04 -4.93
C ILE A 55 139.41 19.20 -5.39
N GLU A 56 138.28 19.39 -4.73
CA GLU A 56 137.26 20.38 -5.05
C GLU A 56 137.79 21.79 -4.84
N ILE A 57 138.55 22.01 -3.77
CA ILE A 57 139.20 23.31 -3.51
C ILE A 57 140.32 23.60 -4.51
N ALA A 58 141.09 22.60 -4.96
CA ALA A 58 142.08 22.81 -6.00
C ALA A 58 141.44 23.13 -7.36
N PHE A 59 140.37 22.40 -7.73
CA PHE A 59 139.59 22.67 -8.93
C PHE A 59 138.98 24.07 -8.91
N PHE A 60 138.33 24.43 -7.80
CA PHE A 60 137.77 25.76 -7.57
C PHE A 60 138.84 26.84 -7.75
N LYS A 61 139.99 26.73 -7.09
CA LYS A 61 141.09 27.69 -7.20
C LYS A 61 141.54 27.89 -8.64
N ARG A 62 141.77 26.79 -9.37
CA ARG A 62 142.26 26.84 -10.75
C ARG A 62 141.24 27.50 -11.68
N ARG A 63 139.96 27.12 -11.55
CA ARG A 63 138.89 27.66 -12.41
C ARG A 63 138.58 29.11 -12.09
N ALA A 64 138.54 29.48 -10.81
CA ALA A 64 138.38 30.86 -10.35
C ALA A 64 139.46 31.78 -10.92
N LEU A 65 140.74 31.41 -10.78
CA LEU A 65 141.84 32.19 -11.35
C LEU A 65 141.77 32.30 -12.87
N THR A 66 141.34 31.23 -13.55
CA THR A 66 141.14 31.26 -15.01
C THR A 66 140.09 32.29 -15.42
N LEU A 67 138.96 32.32 -14.69
CA LEU A 67 137.88 33.28 -14.95
C LEU A 67 138.32 34.71 -14.66
N ILE A 68 138.98 34.95 -13.51
CA ILE A 68 139.54 36.28 -13.15
C ILE A 68 140.52 36.75 -14.23
N ASN A 69 141.42 35.88 -14.69
CA ASN A 69 142.38 36.23 -15.75
C ASN A 69 141.70 36.54 -17.09
N ASN A 70 140.63 35.83 -17.44
CA ASN A 70 139.88 36.11 -18.66
C ASN A 70 139.16 37.46 -18.60
N ILE A 71 138.62 37.82 -17.43
CA ILE A 71 138.04 39.14 -17.20
C ILE A 71 139.12 40.21 -17.30
N SER A 72 140.24 40.04 -16.59
CA SER A 72 141.39 40.98 -16.62
C SER A 72 141.90 41.23 -18.05
N LYS A 73 142.04 40.17 -18.86
CA LYS A 73 142.46 40.29 -20.28
C LYS A 73 141.47 41.06 -21.17
N LEU A 74 140.17 41.00 -20.87
CA LEU A 74 139.18 41.80 -21.60
C LEU A 74 139.27 43.28 -21.22
N THR A 75 139.52 43.56 -19.93
CA THR A 75 139.62 44.94 -19.43
C THR A 75 140.85 45.69 -19.94
N THR A 76 141.95 45.01 -20.32
CA THR A 76 143.13 45.67 -20.92
C THR A 76 142.99 46.01 -22.41
N LYS A 77 141.85 45.71 -23.05
CA LYS A 77 141.68 45.98 -24.49
C LYS A 77 141.28 47.43 -24.72
N THR A 78 141.97 48.10 -25.64
CA THR A 78 141.73 49.51 -25.99
C THR A 78 140.35 49.77 -26.61
N GLU A 79 139.78 48.79 -27.33
CA GLU A 79 138.44 48.87 -27.89
C GLU A 79 137.70 47.53 -27.76
N TRP A 80 136.43 47.59 -27.37
CA TRP A 80 135.58 46.41 -27.18
C TRP A 80 134.78 46.08 -28.44
N ARG A 81 134.88 44.83 -28.92
CA ARG A 81 133.99 44.33 -29.99
C ARG A 81 132.57 44.09 -29.47
N SER A 82 131.58 44.05 -30.37
CA SER A 82 130.14 43.92 -30.05
C SER A 82 129.75 42.81 -29.05
N ASN A 83 130.56 41.77 -28.86
CA ASN A 83 130.29 40.66 -27.93
C ASN A 83 131.18 40.63 -26.68
N GLU A 84 132.07 41.61 -26.49
CA GLU A 84 133.04 41.60 -25.38
C GLU A 84 132.40 41.98 -24.04
N GLU A 85 131.41 42.89 -24.03
CA GLU A 85 130.58 43.15 -22.85
C GLU A 85 129.88 41.88 -22.37
N THR A 86 129.26 41.13 -23.28
CA THR A 86 128.57 39.87 -22.97
C THR A 86 129.54 38.83 -22.43
N ARG A 87 130.76 38.77 -22.96
CA ARG A 87 131.79 37.84 -22.48
C ARG A 87 132.31 38.23 -21.10
N PHE A 88 132.53 39.51 -20.86
CA PHE A 88 132.94 40.04 -19.55
C PHE A 88 131.91 39.69 -18.47
N ILE A 89 130.65 40.02 -18.71
CA ILE A 89 129.54 39.67 -17.81
C ILE A 89 129.39 38.15 -17.67
N GLY A 90 129.52 37.41 -18.77
CA GLY A 90 129.45 35.95 -18.78
C GLY A 90 130.52 35.31 -17.89
N TYR A 91 131.76 35.80 -17.92
CA TYR A 91 132.82 35.30 -17.03
C TYR A 91 132.57 35.65 -15.56
N LEU A 92 132.03 36.83 -15.26
CA LEU A 92 131.67 37.21 -13.89
C LEU A 92 130.55 36.32 -13.32
N ILE A 93 129.49 36.07 -14.11
CA ILE A 93 128.40 35.16 -13.73
C ILE A 93 128.91 33.73 -13.56
N ALA A 94 129.77 33.25 -14.47
CA ALA A 94 130.37 31.93 -14.35
C ALA A 94 131.20 31.80 -13.06
N PHE A 95 131.88 32.87 -12.64
CA PHE A 95 132.64 32.87 -11.40
C PHE A 95 131.72 32.83 -10.17
N LYS A 96 130.65 33.62 -10.16
CA LYS A 96 129.61 33.58 -9.12
C LYS A 96 128.95 32.21 -9.02
N ARG A 97 128.65 31.57 -10.15
CA ARG A 97 128.06 30.22 -10.18
C ARG A 97 129.00 29.19 -9.56
N LEU A 98 130.28 29.21 -9.97
CA LEU A 98 131.30 28.31 -9.44
C LEU A 98 131.40 28.39 -7.90
N ILE A 99 131.32 29.60 -7.33
CA ILE A 99 131.29 29.83 -5.88
C ILE A 99 130.08 29.16 -5.25
N LYS A 100 128.87 29.39 -5.78
CA LYS A 100 127.64 28.81 -5.23
C LYS A 100 127.62 27.28 -5.28
N GLU A 101 128.04 26.71 -6.40
CA GLU A 101 128.12 25.25 -6.57
C GLU A 101 129.10 24.65 -5.56
N THR A 102 130.30 25.23 -5.44
CA THR A 102 131.32 24.78 -4.46
C THR A 102 130.81 24.90 -3.02
N TYR A 103 130.07 25.96 -2.69
CA TYR A 103 129.46 26.13 -1.37
C TYR A 103 128.40 25.08 -1.07
N LEU A 104 127.55 24.75 -2.04
CA LEU A 104 126.52 23.73 -1.86
C LEU A 104 127.12 22.33 -1.66
N ILE A 105 128.16 22.00 -2.40
CA ILE A 105 128.84 20.71 -2.33
C ILE A 105 129.60 20.59 -1.00
N GLU A 106 130.43 21.58 -0.66
CA GLU A 106 131.41 21.42 0.43
C GLU A 106 130.95 21.96 1.79
N VAL A 107 130.05 22.95 1.83
CA VAL A 107 129.63 23.58 3.09
C VAL A 107 128.26 23.11 3.56
N LYS A 108 127.34 22.80 2.65
CA LYS A 108 125.98 22.37 3.04
C LYS A 108 125.81 20.86 3.21
N GLY A 109 126.62 20.02 2.57
CA GLY A 109 126.68 18.56 2.82
C GLY A 109 125.44 17.74 2.41
N GLU A 110 124.20 18.18 2.68
CA GLU A 110 122.93 17.55 2.31
C GLU A 110 121.80 18.61 2.19
N PHE A 111 120.71 18.30 1.48
CA PHE A 111 119.61 19.26 1.24
C PHE A 111 118.70 19.51 2.47
N ARG A 112 118.65 18.62 3.47
CA ARG A 112 117.84 18.71 4.69
C ARG A 112 118.54 18.04 5.87
N THR A 113 118.31 18.52 7.09
CA THR A 113 118.89 17.92 8.31
C THR A 113 118.09 16.70 8.78
N GLU A 114 118.67 15.89 9.66
CA GLU A 114 118.00 14.70 10.21
C GLU A 114 116.79 15.08 11.08
N GLU A 115 116.87 16.20 11.80
CA GLU A 115 115.78 16.72 12.64
C GLU A 115 114.55 17.10 11.79
N GLU A 116 114.76 17.71 10.63
CA GLU A 116 113.68 18.04 9.68
C GLU A 116 113.01 16.76 9.12
N ARG A 117 113.80 15.71 8.86
CA ARG A 117 113.27 14.41 8.40
C ARG A 117 112.40 13.75 9.48
N GLN A 118 112.83 13.79 10.75
CA GLN A 118 112.07 13.24 11.87
C GLN A 118 110.78 14.02 12.14
N ALA A 119 110.81 15.35 12.08
CA ALA A 119 109.61 16.19 12.24
C ALA A 119 108.55 15.87 11.17
N ILE A 120 108.96 15.76 9.90
CA ILE A 120 108.04 15.39 8.80
C ILE A 120 107.46 13.98 9.01
N SER A 121 108.26 13.03 9.49
CA SER A 121 107.78 11.66 9.79
C SER A 121 106.73 11.65 10.91
N ALA A 122 106.94 12.46 11.96
CA ALA A 122 105.98 12.62 13.04
C ALA A 122 104.67 13.24 12.56
N ASP A 123 104.74 14.28 11.72
CA ASP A 123 103.56 14.91 11.12
C ASP A 123 102.78 13.94 10.21
N ILE A 124 103.48 13.17 9.38
CA ILE A 124 102.86 12.12 8.54
C ILE A 124 102.14 11.09 9.42
N THR A 125 102.74 10.71 10.54
CA THR A 125 102.13 9.74 11.47
C THR A 125 100.86 10.31 12.10
N LYS A 126 100.89 11.59 12.52
CA LYS A 126 99.72 12.29 13.05
C LYS A 126 98.61 12.43 12.01
N ILE A 127 98.94 12.79 10.77
CA ILE A 127 97.97 12.90 9.66
C ILE A 127 97.32 11.53 9.38
N LYS A 128 98.09 10.44 9.38
CA LYS A 128 97.54 9.08 9.21
C LYS A 128 96.58 8.69 10.33
N ALA A 129 96.90 9.04 11.58
CA ALA A 129 96.03 8.80 12.72
C ALA A 129 94.70 9.56 12.55
N ASN A 130 94.77 10.86 12.26
CA ASN A 130 93.58 11.69 12.04
C ASN A 130 92.73 11.18 10.86
N LEU A 131 93.36 10.77 9.75
CA LEU A 131 92.63 10.22 8.60
C LEU A 131 91.87 8.94 8.98
N THR A 132 92.47 8.09 9.81
CA THR A 132 91.82 6.85 10.27
C THR A 132 90.60 7.16 11.15
N GLU A 133 90.71 8.17 12.02
CA GLU A 133 89.58 8.66 12.83
C GLU A 133 88.46 9.24 11.95
N HIS A 134 88.80 10.05 10.95
CA HIS A 134 87.82 10.59 10.00
C HIS A 134 87.07 9.50 9.22
N ILE A 135 87.77 8.46 8.76
CA ILE A 135 87.14 7.31 8.10
C ILE A 135 86.19 6.58 9.06
N ALA A 136 86.57 6.43 10.33
CA ALA A 136 85.69 5.83 11.34
C ALA A 136 84.42 6.66 11.56
N LEU A 137 84.55 7.98 11.64
CA LEU A 137 83.41 8.91 11.77
C LEU A 137 82.52 8.91 10.53
N GLU A 138 83.09 8.87 9.32
CA GLU A 138 82.33 8.80 8.06
C GLU A 138 81.51 7.49 7.97
N ASN A 139 82.11 6.37 8.39
CA ASN A 139 81.41 5.09 8.48
C ASN A 139 80.26 5.15 9.49
N GLN A 140 80.46 5.80 10.62
CA GLN A 140 79.40 5.98 11.62
C GLN A 140 78.27 6.87 11.08
N LEU A 141 78.60 8.00 10.45
CA LEU A 141 77.63 8.89 9.83
C LEU A 141 76.77 8.15 8.78
N THR A 142 77.38 7.26 8.01
CA THR A 142 76.67 6.44 7.02
C THR A 142 75.68 5.48 7.68
N LYS A 143 76.05 4.86 8.81
CA LYS A 143 75.15 4.00 9.59
C LYS A 143 74.01 4.81 10.20
N ASP A 144 74.32 5.94 10.83
CA ASP A 144 73.33 6.81 11.46
C ASP A 144 72.32 7.33 10.43
N LYS A 145 72.77 7.67 9.22
CA LYS A 145 71.89 8.06 8.11
C LYS A 145 70.93 6.94 7.73
N ALA A 146 71.43 5.71 7.61
CA ALA A 146 70.58 4.56 7.29
C ALA A 146 69.56 4.26 8.40
N GLU A 147 69.93 4.45 9.67
CA GLU A 147 68.99 4.35 10.79
C GLU A 147 67.95 5.47 10.77
N PHE A 148 68.35 6.69 10.44
CA PHE A 148 67.43 7.83 10.31
C PHE A 148 66.38 7.60 9.21
N GLU A 149 66.78 7.07 8.06
CA GLU A 149 65.85 6.72 6.98
C GLU A 149 64.86 5.61 7.40
N LYS A 150 65.32 4.62 8.18
CA LYS A 150 64.43 3.60 8.79
C LYS A 150 63.45 4.21 9.80
N LEU A 151 63.89 5.16 10.61
CA LEU A 151 63.02 5.87 11.55
C LEU A 151 61.98 6.72 10.81
N GLN A 152 62.37 7.42 9.75
CA GLN A 152 61.47 8.23 8.94
C GLN A 152 60.36 7.39 8.28
N THR A 153 60.73 6.24 7.72
CA THR A 153 59.76 5.30 7.12
C THR A 153 58.82 4.72 8.18
N SER A 154 59.35 4.34 9.34
CA SER A 154 58.54 3.84 10.46
C SER A 154 57.57 4.89 11.00
N LEU A 155 58.00 6.15 11.12
CA LEU A 155 57.16 7.26 11.54
C LEU A 155 56.03 7.53 10.53
N SER A 156 56.33 7.48 9.24
CA SER A 156 55.34 7.63 8.18
C SER A 156 54.29 6.51 8.19
N ALA A 157 54.71 5.28 8.48
CA ALA A 157 53.80 4.15 8.65
C ALA A 157 52.92 4.32 9.91
N LEU A 158 53.51 4.76 11.01
CA LEU A 158 52.78 5.05 12.25
C LEU A 158 51.73 6.14 12.04
N GLU A 159 52.07 7.24 11.37
CA GLU A 159 51.13 8.33 11.06
C GLU A 159 49.93 7.83 10.24
N LYS A 160 50.17 6.98 9.22
CA LYS A 160 49.09 6.35 8.44
C LYS A 160 48.20 5.48 9.32
N SER A 161 48.79 4.65 10.17
CA SER A 161 48.02 3.78 11.08
C SER A 161 47.19 4.58 12.09
N TYR A 162 47.73 5.68 12.61
CA TYR A 162 47.02 6.58 13.51
C TYR A 162 45.83 7.25 12.82
N LYS A 163 46.01 7.76 11.59
CA LYS A 163 44.92 8.34 10.81
C LYS A 163 43.81 7.33 10.54
N ALA A 164 44.16 6.10 10.18
CA ALA A 164 43.19 5.02 9.98
C ALA A 164 42.44 4.66 11.27
N ALA A 165 43.14 4.53 12.40
CA ALA A 165 42.53 4.26 13.70
C ALA A 165 41.60 5.39 14.16
N LYS A 166 41.94 6.65 13.85
CA LYS A 166 41.09 7.80 14.16
C LYS A 166 39.77 7.74 13.38
N VAL A 167 39.81 7.47 12.07
CA VAL A 167 38.58 7.30 11.26
C VAL A 167 37.70 6.17 11.82
N GLN A 168 38.31 5.03 12.16
CA GLN A 168 37.56 3.93 12.78
C GLN A 168 36.92 4.32 14.13
N THR A 169 37.57 5.18 14.90
CA THR A 169 37.02 5.67 16.18
C THR A 169 35.80 6.57 15.94
N ASP A 170 35.86 7.42 14.91
CA ASP A 170 34.74 8.27 14.52
C ASP A 170 33.56 7.41 14.02
N ASP A 171 33.81 6.37 13.20
CA ASP A 171 32.80 5.41 12.74
C ASP A 171 32.14 4.66 13.91
N ILE A 172 32.93 4.23 14.91
CA ILE A 172 32.42 3.56 16.11
C ILE A 172 31.51 4.50 16.93
N ALA A 173 31.86 5.78 17.03
CA ALA A 173 31.04 6.76 17.73
C ALA A 173 29.69 6.96 17.03
N GLU A 174 29.68 6.99 15.69
CA GLU A 174 28.45 7.05 14.89
C GLU A 174 27.59 5.79 15.10
N TRP A 175 28.18 4.60 15.00
CA TRP A 175 27.47 3.34 15.26
C TRP A 175 26.88 3.27 16.65
N TYR A 176 27.59 3.75 17.66
CA TYR A 176 27.08 3.81 19.03
C TYR A 176 25.86 4.73 19.14
N SER A 177 25.91 5.91 18.50
CA SER A 177 24.77 6.86 18.48
C SER A 177 23.54 6.24 17.81
N THR A 178 23.71 5.58 16.66
CA THR A 178 22.60 4.92 15.97
C THR A 178 22.05 3.74 16.76
N ALA A 179 22.92 2.96 17.40
CA ALA A 179 22.50 1.84 18.24
C ALA A 179 21.69 2.31 19.45
N ASP A 180 22.06 3.43 20.07
CA ASP A 180 21.34 4.04 21.20
C ASP A 180 19.93 4.50 20.77
N GLU A 181 19.82 5.16 19.62
CA GLU A 181 18.52 5.57 19.04
C GLU A 181 17.62 4.35 18.78
N HIS A 182 18.16 3.29 18.17
CA HIS A 182 17.40 2.05 17.96
C HIS A 182 16.99 1.36 19.26
N CYS A 183 17.77 1.47 20.33
CA CYS A 183 17.36 0.93 21.64
C CYS A 183 16.13 1.67 22.19
N VAL A 184 16.04 2.99 21.99
CA VAL A 184 14.86 3.78 22.35
C VAL A 184 13.63 3.36 21.54
N ASP A 185 13.80 3.15 20.24
CA ASP A 185 12.71 2.67 19.37
C ASP A 185 12.22 1.29 19.79
N ILE A 186 13.13 0.34 20.04
CA ILE A 186 12.80 -1.01 20.52
C ILE A 186 12.01 -0.94 21.84
N ALA A 187 12.44 -0.10 22.79
CA ALA A 187 11.72 0.09 24.05
C ALA A 187 10.30 0.64 23.83
N THR A 188 10.13 1.52 22.85
CA THR A 188 8.84 2.10 22.48
C THR A 188 7.92 1.07 21.81
N PHE A 189 8.47 0.24 20.90
CA PHE A 189 7.74 -0.87 20.29
C PHE A 189 7.34 -1.92 21.32
N ALA A 190 8.20 -2.25 22.29
CA ALA A 190 7.89 -3.18 23.37
C ALA A 190 6.68 -2.70 24.20
N LYS A 191 6.65 -1.42 24.61
CA LYS A 191 5.51 -0.82 25.31
C LYS A 191 4.23 -0.85 24.49
N THR A 192 4.34 -0.59 23.19
CA THR A 192 3.19 -0.63 22.27
C THR A 192 2.65 -2.06 22.12
N ALA A 193 3.53 -3.04 22.00
CA ALA A 193 3.17 -4.45 21.93
C ALA A 193 2.45 -4.91 23.20
N GLU A 194 2.95 -4.51 24.38
CA GLU A 194 2.32 -4.81 25.68
C GLU A 194 0.90 -4.22 25.78
N SER A 195 0.72 -2.96 25.38
CA SER A 195 -0.60 -2.30 25.33
C SER A 195 -1.57 -3.01 24.38
N ASN A 196 -1.09 -3.41 23.19
CA ASN A 196 -1.91 -4.14 22.22
C ASN A 196 -2.27 -5.54 22.72
N LEU A 197 -1.35 -6.24 23.38
CA LEU A 197 -1.62 -7.54 23.98
C LEU A 197 -2.71 -7.43 25.04
N ALA A 198 -2.66 -6.41 25.91
CA ALA A 198 -3.71 -6.15 26.90
C ALA A 198 -5.09 -5.91 26.24
N LYS A 199 -5.14 -5.15 25.13
CA LYS A 199 -6.39 -4.96 24.35
C LYS A 199 -6.89 -6.27 23.75
N ILE A 200 -6.01 -7.07 23.15
CA ILE A 200 -6.35 -8.38 22.58
C ILE A 200 -6.91 -9.31 23.66
N THR A 201 -6.27 -9.39 24.82
CA THR A 201 -6.76 -10.20 25.95
C THR A 201 -8.13 -9.73 26.43
N THR A 202 -8.36 -8.42 26.49
CA THR A 202 -9.66 -7.85 26.86
C THR A 202 -10.75 -8.21 25.85
N PHE A 203 -10.45 -8.10 24.55
CA PHE A 203 -11.39 -8.50 23.50
C PHE A 203 -11.66 -10.01 23.50
N ALA A 204 -10.63 -10.84 23.65
CA ALA A 204 -10.79 -12.29 23.76
C ALA A 204 -11.73 -12.64 24.94
N SER A 205 -11.52 -12.04 26.10
CA SER A 205 -12.36 -12.23 27.29
C SER A 205 -13.81 -11.78 27.05
N THR A 206 -14.00 -10.67 26.33
CA THR A 206 -15.32 -10.16 25.95
C THR A 206 -16.04 -11.10 24.99
N VAL A 207 -15.32 -11.66 24.01
CA VAL A 207 -15.87 -12.65 23.06
C VAL A 207 -16.30 -13.91 23.80
N GLU A 208 -15.46 -14.45 24.68
CA GLU A 208 -15.80 -15.63 25.50
C GLU A 208 -17.03 -15.38 26.38
N THR A 209 -17.16 -14.17 26.95
CA THR A 209 -18.33 -13.79 27.75
C THR A 209 -19.61 -13.63 26.92
N ASN A 210 -19.50 -13.16 25.68
CA ASN A 210 -20.65 -12.89 24.81
C ASN A 210 -21.10 -14.11 24.00
N LYS A 211 -20.22 -15.06 23.73
CA LYS A 211 -20.53 -16.30 23.02
C LYS A 211 -21.76 -17.04 23.56
N PRO A 212 -21.88 -17.34 24.88
CA PRO A 212 -23.06 -18.02 25.41
C PRO A 212 -24.34 -17.17 25.29
N LYS A 213 -24.23 -15.83 25.35
CA LYS A 213 -25.38 -14.93 25.16
C LYS A 213 -25.89 -14.97 23.72
N ILE A 214 -24.98 -15.02 22.74
CA ILE A 214 -25.34 -15.14 21.33
C ILE A 214 -26.01 -16.48 21.07
N GLU A 215 -25.48 -17.58 21.62
CA GLU A 215 -26.11 -18.90 21.53
C GLU A 215 -27.49 -18.92 22.19
N GLN A 216 -27.65 -18.25 23.33
CA GLN A 216 -28.95 -18.10 23.99
C GLN A 216 -29.94 -17.30 23.13
N TYR A 217 -29.54 -16.14 22.60
CA TYR A 217 -30.40 -15.33 21.73
C TYR A 217 -30.80 -16.08 20.46
N HIS A 218 -29.89 -16.87 19.89
CA HIS A 218 -30.22 -17.71 18.74
C HIS A 218 -31.34 -18.71 19.08
N LYS A 219 -31.24 -19.38 20.23
CA LYS A 219 -32.27 -20.31 20.71
C LYS A 219 -33.61 -19.61 20.97
N GLU A 220 -33.59 -18.45 21.62
CA GLU A 220 -34.81 -17.66 21.90
C GLU A 220 -35.49 -17.21 20.60
N ILE A 221 -34.73 -16.78 19.60
CA ILE A 221 -35.26 -16.41 18.28
C ILE A 221 -35.88 -17.61 17.57
N GLU A 222 -35.23 -18.78 17.58
CA GLU A 222 -35.79 -20.00 17.00
C GLU A 222 -37.12 -20.41 17.66
N GLU A 223 -37.19 -20.33 18.99
CA GLU A 223 -38.41 -20.61 19.75
C GLU A 223 -39.52 -19.61 19.40
N MET A 224 -39.18 -18.32 19.28
CA MET A 224 -40.14 -17.28 18.90
C MET A 224 -40.68 -17.46 17.48
N ILE A 225 -39.83 -17.87 16.52
CA ILE A 225 -40.26 -18.21 15.16
C ILE A 225 -41.22 -19.39 15.16
N LYS A 226 -40.94 -20.45 15.95
CA LYS A 226 -41.84 -21.60 16.10
C LYS A 226 -43.19 -21.18 16.67
N LEU A 227 -43.20 -20.33 17.70
CA LEU A 227 -44.43 -19.81 18.31
C LEU A 227 -45.22 -18.94 17.32
N PHE A 228 -44.55 -18.09 16.55
CA PHE A 228 -45.19 -17.23 15.57
C PHE A 228 -45.84 -18.04 14.44
N ASN A 229 -45.14 -19.04 13.91
CA ASN A 229 -45.71 -19.96 12.91
C ASN A 229 -46.88 -20.77 13.49
N LYS A 230 -46.71 -21.23 14.74
CA LYS A 230 -47.75 -21.58 15.72
C LYS A 230 -49.06 -20.81 15.52
N GLN A 231 -48.99 -19.58 16.00
CA GLN A 231 -50.12 -18.67 16.09
C GLN A 231 -50.68 -18.31 14.72
N LYS A 232 -49.83 -18.16 13.70
CA LYS A 232 -50.29 -17.92 12.33
C LYS A 232 -51.18 -19.05 11.83
N GLN A 233 -50.79 -20.30 12.07
CA GLN A 233 -51.59 -21.46 11.70
C GLN A 233 -52.91 -21.49 12.48
N ASP A 234 -52.86 -21.33 13.80
CA ASP A 234 -54.05 -21.33 14.66
C ASP A 234 -55.04 -20.22 14.25
N ILE A 235 -54.55 -19.02 13.91
CA ILE A 235 -55.37 -17.90 13.42
C ILE A 235 -56.03 -18.23 12.08
N GLN A 236 -55.29 -18.84 11.15
CA GLN A 236 -55.84 -19.23 9.85
C GLN A 236 -56.95 -20.26 10.02
N GLU A 237 -56.75 -21.26 10.89
CA GLU A 237 -57.76 -22.29 11.18
C GLU A 237 -59.02 -21.67 11.80
N ILE A 238 -58.87 -20.72 12.73
CA ILE A 238 -60.00 -19.99 13.32
C ILE A 238 -60.75 -19.15 12.27
N ILE A 239 -60.05 -18.48 11.35
CA ILE A 239 -60.67 -17.69 10.28
C ILE A 239 -61.45 -18.59 9.32
N ASP A 240 -60.88 -19.73 8.94
CA ASP A 240 -61.53 -20.71 8.06
C ASP A 240 -62.77 -21.31 8.73
N ASP A 241 -62.67 -21.69 10.01
CA ASP A 241 -63.79 -22.23 10.78
C ASP A 241 -64.89 -21.20 11.02
N ALA A 242 -64.54 -19.95 11.35
CA ALA A 242 -65.49 -18.87 11.57
C ALA A 242 -66.24 -18.50 10.28
N ASN A 243 -65.56 -18.43 9.14
CA ASN A 243 -66.19 -18.15 7.84
C ASN A 243 -67.16 -19.26 7.44
N ARG A 244 -66.73 -20.53 7.58
CA ARG A 244 -67.57 -21.71 7.29
C ARG A 244 -68.78 -21.79 8.21
N ALA A 245 -68.62 -21.53 9.51
CA ALA A 245 -69.70 -21.62 10.48
C ALA A 245 -70.69 -20.43 10.40
N SER A 246 -70.21 -19.22 10.11
CA SER A 246 -71.02 -18.00 10.16
C SER A 246 -72.00 -17.86 8.98
N MET A 247 -71.51 -18.01 7.75
CA MET A 247 -72.35 -17.80 6.56
C MET A 247 -73.25 -19.01 6.24
N ALA A 248 -72.69 -20.22 6.17
CA ALA A 248 -73.49 -21.41 5.90
C ALA A 248 -74.40 -21.77 7.10
N GLY A 249 -73.90 -21.63 8.34
CA GLY A 249 -74.69 -21.93 9.53
C GLY A 249 -75.95 -21.07 9.66
N SER A 250 -75.88 -19.78 9.32
CA SER A 250 -77.03 -18.88 9.36
C SER A 250 -78.10 -19.22 8.32
N PHE A 251 -77.70 -19.56 7.08
CA PHE A 251 -78.64 -20.02 6.04
C PHE A 251 -79.30 -21.36 6.41
N LYS A 252 -78.54 -22.31 6.97
CA LYS A 252 -79.10 -23.59 7.45
C LYS A 252 -80.14 -23.37 8.55
N LYS A 253 -79.81 -22.54 9.54
CA LYS A 253 -80.72 -22.23 10.65
C LYS A 253 -82.01 -21.58 10.14
N GLN A 254 -81.91 -20.67 9.18
CA GLN A 254 -83.07 -20.04 8.55
C GLN A 254 -83.92 -21.06 7.76
N MET A 255 -83.27 -21.95 6.99
CA MET A 255 -83.94 -23.04 6.28
C MET A 255 -84.71 -23.97 7.24
N ASP A 256 -84.09 -24.35 8.35
CA ASP A 256 -84.69 -25.24 9.36
C ASP A 256 -85.88 -24.58 10.10
N ASP A 257 -85.80 -23.28 10.40
CA ASP A 257 -86.91 -22.50 10.96
C ASP A 257 -88.10 -22.44 9.99
N ILE A 258 -87.84 -22.15 8.71
CA ILE A 258 -88.89 -22.15 7.67
C ILE A 258 -89.49 -23.54 7.50
N ASN A 259 -88.69 -24.60 7.52
CA ASN A 259 -89.17 -25.98 7.43
C ASN A 259 -90.08 -26.33 8.62
N THR A 260 -89.77 -25.84 9.81
CA THR A 260 -90.60 -26.00 11.00
C THR A 260 -91.94 -25.28 10.85
N LYS A 261 -91.94 -24.03 10.35
CA LYS A 261 -93.16 -23.27 10.04
C LYS A 261 -94.01 -23.95 8.96
N MET A 262 -93.36 -24.51 7.94
CA MET A 262 -94.05 -25.27 6.88
C MET A 262 -94.74 -26.52 7.43
N LYS A 263 -94.12 -27.26 8.35
CA LYS A 263 -94.75 -28.42 9.03
C LYS A 263 -95.99 -28.00 9.83
N TRP A 264 -95.95 -26.85 10.50
CA TRP A 264 -97.13 -26.29 11.16
C TRP A 264 -98.23 -25.93 10.16
N ALA A 265 -97.89 -25.27 9.04
CA ALA A 265 -98.85 -24.98 7.97
C ALA A 265 -99.46 -26.26 7.38
N ASP A 266 -98.68 -27.31 7.19
CA ASP A 266 -99.14 -28.64 6.75
C ASP A 266 -100.11 -29.25 7.76
N GLY A 267 -99.81 -29.17 9.05
CA GLY A 267 -100.70 -29.62 10.12
C GLY A 267 -102.06 -28.91 10.09
N PHE A 268 -102.07 -27.57 9.95
CA PHE A 268 -103.30 -26.80 9.83
C PHE A 268 -104.08 -27.12 8.55
N LEU A 269 -103.38 -27.27 7.41
CA LEU A 269 -103.98 -27.62 6.14
C LEU A 269 -104.65 -28.99 6.20
N ILE A 270 -103.90 -30.03 6.60
CA ILE A 270 -104.40 -31.40 6.70
C ILE A 270 -105.53 -31.47 7.72
N GLY A 271 -105.40 -30.79 8.87
CA GLY A 271 -106.45 -30.71 9.89
C GLY A 271 -107.74 -30.09 9.36
N ALA A 272 -107.65 -28.96 8.64
CA ALA A 272 -108.81 -28.31 8.03
C ALA A 272 -109.49 -29.19 6.96
N LEU A 273 -108.71 -29.93 6.16
CA LEU A 273 -109.26 -30.87 5.18
C LEU A 273 -109.93 -32.08 5.83
N ILE A 274 -109.35 -32.65 6.89
CA ILE A 274 -109.95 -33.77 7.65
C ILE A 274 -111.26 -33.33 8.30
N ILE A 275 -111.29 -32.14 8.92
CA ILE A 275 -112.51 -31.58 9.51
C ILE A 275 -113.58 -31.40 8.43
N THR A 276 -113.21 -30.82 7.28
CA THR A 276 -114.13 -30.65 6.14
C THR A 276 -114.67 -31.99 5.64
N ALA A 277 -113.81 -33.01 5.50
CA ALA A 277 -114.21 -34.35 5.08
C ALA A 277 -115.11 -35.04 6.12
N GLY A 278 -114.85 -34.84 7.41
CA GLY A 278 -115.70 -35.35 8.49
C GLY A 278 -117.09 -34.71 8.49
N ILE A 279 -117.15 -33.37 8.36
CA ILE A 279 -118.42 -32.63 8.22
C ILE A 279 -119.16 -33.07 6.97
N SER A 280 -118.46 -33.33 5.86
CA SER A 280 -119.12 -33.72 4.62
C SER A 280 -119.72 -35.12 4.69
N LEU A 281 -119.01 -36.10 5.26
CA LEU A 281 -119.48 -37.46 5.44
C LEU A 281 -120.67 -37.55 6.41
N TRP A 282 -120.63 -36.79 7.51
CA TRP A 282 -121.71 -36.80 8.51
C TRP A 282 -122.91 -35.93 8.10
N GLY A 283 -122.65 -34.74 7.55
CA GLY A 283 -123.65 -33.69 7.33
C GLY A 283 -124.44 -33.85 6.03
N PHE A 284 -123.82 -34.24 4.93
CA PHE A 284 -124.50 -34.24 3.62
C PHE A 284 -125.29 -35.52 3.32
N ASN A 285 -125.07 -36.61 4.07
CA ASN A 285 -125.89 -37.81 3.93
C ASN A 285 -127.36 -37.55 4.34
N SER A 286 -127.59 -36.60 5.25
CA SER A 286 -128.94 -36.20 5.71
C SER A 286 -129.59 -35.09 4.88
N SER A 287 -128.90 -34.47 3.91
CA SER A 287 -129.51 -33.51 2.97
C SER A 287 -130.20 -34.19 1.78
N LEU A 288 -130.08 -35.51 1.66
CA LEU A 288 -130.89 -36.33 0.76
C LEU A 288 -132.12 -36.81 1.51
N ILE A 289 -133.24 -36.11 1.34
CA ILE A 289 -134.50 -36.52 1.96
C ILE A 289 -135.13 -37.59 1.06
N THR A 290 -135.16 -38.81 1.57
CA THR A 290 -135.77 -39.95 0.88
C THR A 290 -137.20 -40.10 1.39
N HIS A 291 -138.19 -39.81 0.56
CA HIS A 291 -139.59 -40.09 0.90
C HIS A 291 -139.99 -41.44 0.29
N ALA A 292 -140.43 -42.36 1.15
CA ALA A 292 -141.07 -43.60 0.72
C ALA A 292 -142.56 -43.31 0.48
N LEU A 293 -143.00 -43.37 -0.78
CA LEU A 293 -144.42 -43.31 -1.13
C LEU A 293 -145.03 -44.73 -1.09
N PRO A 294 -146.37 -44.88 -0.91
CA PRO A 294 -147.01 -46.19 -0.67
C PRO A 294 -146.92 -47.22 -1.83
N GLU A 295 -146.38 -46.85 -3.00
CA GLU A 295 -146.25 -47.71 -4.19
C GLU A 295 -144.81 -48.15 -4.51
N GLY A 296 -143.88 -48.05 -3.55
CA GLY A 296 -142.52 -48.58 -3.72
C GLY A 296 -141.61 -47.77 -4.66
N GLN A 297 -142.04 -46.60 -5.11
CA GLN A 297 -141.19 -45.64 -5.80
C GLN A 297 -140.47 -44.73 -4.79
N ILE A 298 -139.15 -44.61 -4.94
CA ILE A 298 -138.30 -43.77 -4.08
C ILE A 298 -138.08 -42.42 -4.79
N HIS A 299 -138.57 -41.34 -4.18
CA HIS A 299 -138.21 -39.99 -4.60
C HIS A 299 -137.20 -39.40 -3.62
N THR A 300 -135.99 -39.19 -4.11
CA THR A 300 -134.93 -38.48 -3.38
C THR A 300 -134.99 -37.02 -3.78
N GLN A 301 -135.36 -36.16 -2.84
CA GLN A 301 -135.31 -34.71 -3.03
C GLN A 301 -134.10 -34.14 -2.32
N PHE A 302 -133.42 -33.20 -2.98
CA PHE A 302 -132.27 -32.52 -2.41
C PHE A 302 -132.74 -31.31 -1.60
N ASP A 303 -132.45 -31.32 -0.29
CA ASP A 303 -132.77 -30.19 0.57
C ASP A 303 -131.67 -29.12 0.45
N TRP A 304 -131.92 -28.13 -0.41
CA TRP A 304 -131.04 -26.99 -0.61
C TRP A 304 -130.80 -26.19 0.67
N VAL A 305 -131.80 -26.07 1.55
CA VAL A 305 -131.68 -25.27 2.79
C VAL A 305 -130.72 -25.94 3.75
N GLN A 306 -130.86 -27.25 3.96
CA GLN A 306 -129.92 -28.01 4.79
C GLN A 306 -128.52 -28.09 4.19
N PHE A 307 -128.41 -28.21 2.86
CA PHE A 307 -127.13 -28.19 2.18
C PHE A 307 -126.39 -26.87 2.39
N PHE A 308 -127.04 -25.72 2.19
CA PHE A 308 -126.42 -24.41 2.39
C PHE A 308 -126.12 -24.12 3.87
N ALA A 309 -127.01 -24.50 4.79
CA ALA A 309 -126.78 -24.34 6.23
C ALA A 309 -125.56 -25.13 6.71
N LYS A 310 -125.37 -26.36 6.21
CA LYS A 310 -124.21 -27.21 6.55
C LYS A 310 -122.94 -26.78 5.80
N SER A 311 -123.08 -26.33 4.55
CA SER A 311 -121.98 -25.75 3.77
C SER A 311 -121.43 -24.48 4.41
N ALA A 312 -122.28 -23.68 5.06
CA ALA A 312 -121.86 -22.51 5.82
C ALA A 312 -120.90 -22.86 6.98
N ILE A 313 -120.97 -24.09 7.50
CA ILE A 313 -120.08 -24.60 8.56
C ILE A 313 -118.76 -25.12 7.97
N SER A 314 -118.79 -25.80 6.81
CA SER A 314 -117.58 -26.37 6.19
C SER A 314 -116.77 -25.35 5.37
N LEU A 315 -117.41 -24.33 4.80
CA LEU A 315 -116.77 -23.33 3.93
C LEU A 315 -115.64 -22.55 4.62
N PRO A 316 -115.75 -22.10 5.88
CA PRO A 316 -114.63 -21.47 6.59
C PRO A 316 -113.39 -22.36 6.67
N PHE A 317 -113.54 -23.68 6.86
CA PHE A 317 -112.41 -24.61 6.92
C PHE A 317 -111.74 -24.80 5.55
N LEU A 318 -112.51 -24.79 4.46
CA LEU A 318 -111.95 -24.79 3.10
C LEU A 318 -111.16 -23.51 2.80
N ILE A 319 -111.65 -22.35 3.26
CA ILE A 319 -110.93 -21.07 3.13
C ILE A 319 -109.61 -21.13 3.92
N VAL A 320 -109.62 -21.67 5.14
CA VAL A 320 -108.39 -21.88 5.93
C VAL A 320 -107.43 -22.83 5.22
N ALA A 321 -107.91 -23.96 4.67
CA ALA A 321 -107.08 -24.89 3.93
C ALA A 321 -106.44 -24.23 2.70
N TRP A 322 -107.18 -23.39 1.98
CA TRP A 322 -106.67 -22.63 0.83
C TRP A 322 -105.62 -21.59 1.23
N ILE A 323 -105.87 -20.78 2.26
CA ILE A 323 -104.91 -19.81 2.79
C ILE A 323 -103.62 -20.53 3.23
N LYS A 324 -103.75 -21.65 3.94
CA LYS A 324 -102.60 -22.45 4.40
C LYS A 324 -101.87 -23.14 3.25
N SER A 325 -102.56 -23.52 2.18
CA SER A 325 -101.93 -24.01 0.94
C SER A 325 -101.07 -22.93 0.27
N LYS A 326 -101.57 -21.68 0.20
CA LYS A 326 -100.79 -20.53 -0.29
C LYS A 326 -99.57 -20.26 0.57
N GLU A 327 -99.75 -20.18 1.89
CA GLU A 327 -98.68 -19.97 2.85
C GLU A 327 -97.59 -21.05 2.74
N ARG A 328 -97.99 -22.32 2.64
CA ARG A 328 -97.09 -23.45 2.43
C ARG A 328 -96.27 -23.31 1.15
N ALA A 329 -96.89 -22.93 0.05
CA ALA A 329 -96.19 -22.77 -1.23
C ALA A 329 -95.17 -21.62 -1.19
N TYR A 330 -95.45 -20.51 -0.48
CA TYR A 330 -94.46 -19.47 -0.22
C TYR A 330 -93.31 -19.98 0.66
N LEU A 331 -93.62 -20.66 1.77
CA LEU A 331 -92.61 -21.21 2.68
C LEU A 331 -91.71 -22.26 1.98
N PHE A 332 -92.27 -23.08 1.10
CA PHE A 332 -91.51 -24.06 0.32
C PHE A 332 -90.46 -23.39 -0.57
N ARG A 333 -90.85 -22.36 -1.33
CA ARG A 333 -89.91 -21.62 -2.18
C ARG A 333 -88.85 -20.91 -1.36
N LEU A 334 -89.23 -20.32 -0.21
CA LEU A 334 -88.30 -19.64 0.67
C LEU A 334 -87.29 -20.63 1.26
N ARG A 335 -87.75 -21.81 1.70
CA ARG A 335 -86.88 -22.88 2.19
C ARG A 335 -85.88 -23.32 1.11
N GLU A 336 -86.33 -23.48 -0.13
CA GLU A 336 -85.46 -23.88 -1.24
C GLU A 336 -84.40 -22.82 -1.55
N ASP A 337 -84.76 -21.53 -1.52
CA ASP A 337 -83.81 -20.42 -1.69
C ASP A 337 -82.72 -20.43 -0.60
N TYR A 338 -83.11 -20.61 0.66
CA TYR A 338 -82.15 -20.72 1.77
C TYR A 338 -81.33 -22.02 1.73
N GLY A 339 -81.91 -23.13 1.25
CA GLY A 339 -81.19 -24.38 1.04
C GLY A 339 -80.15 -24.30 -0.07
N TYR A 340 -80.46 -23.58 -1.15
CA TYR A 340 -79.52 -23.24 -2.21
C TYR A 340 -78.39 -22.36 -1.66
N LYS A 341 -78.71 -21.28 -0.93
CA LYS A 341 -77.71 -20.39 -0.30
C LYS A 341 -76.80 -21.14 0.68
N TYR A 342 -77.36 -22.05 1.48
CA TYR A 342 -76.57 -22.91 2.37
C TYR A 342 -75.58 -23.78 1.61
N SER A 343 -76.05 -24.48 0.57
CA SER A 343 -75.22 -25.40 -0.22
C SER A 343 -74.14 -24.65 -1.00
N SER A 344 -74.49 -23.49 -1.58
CA SER A 344 -73.55 -22.61 -2.29
C SER A 344 -72.51 -22.01 -1.35
N ALA A 345 -72.87 -21.63 -0.11
CA ALA A 345 -71.92 -21.16 0.90
C ALA A 345 -70.95 -22.27 1.35
N MET A 346 -71.44 -23.50 1.53
CA MET A 346 -70.57 -24.65 1.84
C MET A 346 -69.62 -25.00 0.69
N ALA A 347 -70.09 -24.95 -0.56
CA ALA A 347 -69.26 -25.17 -1.74
C ALA A 347 -68.22 -24.06 -1.93
N PHE A 348 -68.61 -22.80 -1.67
CA PHE A 348 -67.71 -21.65 -1.75
C PHE A 348 -66.49 -21.81 -0.83
N GLU A 349 -66.66 -22.23 0.41
CA GLU A 349 -65.52 -22.49 1.31
C GLU A 349 -64.60 -23.60 0.80
N GLY A 350 -65.18 -24.67 0.21
CA GLY A 350 -64.40 -25.75 -0.41
C GLY A 350 -63.56 -25.27 -1.59
N TYR A 351 -64.14 -24.45 -2.47
CA TYR A 351 -63.45 -23.90 -3.63
C TYR A 351 -62.47 -22.79 -3.26
N ARG A 352 -62.81 -21.90 -2.33
CA ARG A 352 -61.96 -20.79 -1.89
C ARG A 352 -60.62 -21.31 -1.40
N LYS A 353 -60.62 -22.36 -0.59
CA LYS A 353 -59.38 -22.99 -0.10
C LYS A 353 -58.48 -23.51 -1.23
N GLN A 354 -59.06 -24.09 -2.27
CA GLN A 354 -58.31 -24.62 -3.42
C GLN A 354 -57.84 -23.52 -4.38
N VAL A 355 -58.61 -22.45 -4.51
CA VAL A 355 -58.36 -21.35 -5.44
C VAL A 355 -57.35 -20.34 -4.88
N GLN A 356 -57.39 -20.08 -3.57
CA GLN A 356 -56.43 -19.21 -2.87
C GLN A 356 -54.98 -19.72 -2.99
N GLU A 357 -54.80 -21.03 -3.11
CA GLU A 357 -53.49 -21.66 -3.31
C GLU A 357 -52.99 -21.60 -4.77
N GLN A 358 -53.86 -21.36 -5.75
CA GLN A 358 -53.54 -21.49 -7.19
C GLN A 358 -53.47 -20.16 -7.95
N SER A 359 -54.41 -19.22 -7.75
CA SER A 359 -54.40 -17.95 -8.49
C SER A 359 -55.26 -16.85 -7.83
N PRO A 360 -54.74 -15.62 -7.65
CA PRO A 360 -55.50 -14.48 -7.15
C PRO A 360 -56.68 -14.06 -8.06
N GLU A 361 -56.55 -14.20 -9.38
CA GLU A 361 -57.59 -13.80 -10.34
C GLU A 361 -58.83 -14.70 -10.26
N LEU A 362 -58.62 -15.99 -9.97
CA LEU A 362 -59.70 -16.94 -9.74
C LEU A 362 -60.39 -16.71 -8.39
N GLU A 363 -59.65 -16.24 -7.38
CA GLU A 363 -60.21 -15.88 -6.07
C GLU A 363 -61.17 -14.69 -6.21
N GLU A 364 -60.80 -13.67 -6.98
CA GLU A 364 -61.66 -12.51 -7.26
C GLU A 364 -62.97 -12.89 -7.96
N GLN A 365 -62.89 -13.73 -9.01
CA GLN A 365 -64.08 -14.22 -9.71
C GLN A 365 -65.00 -15.04 -8.78
N LEU A 366 -64.41 -15.90 -7.94
CA LEU A 366 -65.17 -16.70 -6.98
C LEU A 366 -65.89 -15.82 -5.96
N LEU A 367 -65.22 -14.78 -5.45
CA LEU A 367 -65.81 -13.81 -4.53
C LEU A 367 -66.98 -13.04 -5.17
N GLN A 368 -66.82 -12.60 -6.41
CA GLN A 368 -67.89 -11.92 -7.14
C GLN A 368 -69.13 -12.82 -7.33
N ILE A 369 -68.93 -14.07 -7.75
CA ILE A 369 -70.01 -15.06 -7.90
C ILE A 369 -70.71 -15.34 -6.56
N ALA A 370 -69.96 -15.38 -5.46
CA ALA A 370 -70.52 -15.58 -4.13
C ALA A 370 -71.40 -14.40 -3.70
N VAL A 371 -70.95 -13.17 -3.92
CA VAL A 371 -71.73 -11.95 -3.62
C VAL A 371 -73.02 -11.91 -4.43
N ASP A 372 -72.96 -12.18 -5.73
CA ASP A 372 -74.12 -12.12 -6.62
C ASP A 372 -75.18 -13.18 -6.27
N ASN A 373 -74.76 -14.40 -5.92
CA ASN A 373 -75.68 -15.49 -5.60
C ASN A 373 -76.19 -15.44 -4.16
N LEU A 374 -75.31 -15.23 -3.17
CA LEU A 374 -75.66 -15.28 -1.75
C LEU A 374 -76.26 -13.97 -1.24
N GLY A 375 -75.92 -12.83 -1.85
CA GLY A 375 -76.40 -11.50 -1.48
C GLY A 375 -77.76 -11.11 -2.07
N SER A 376 -78.34 -11.97 -2.93
CA SER A 376 -79.61 -11.68 -3.59
C SER A 376 -80.81 -11.68 -2.60
N ASN A 377 -81.65 -10.64 -2.69
CA ASN A 377 -82.78 -10.43 -1.77
C ASN A 377 -83.84 -11.55 -1.90
N PRO A 378 -84.29 -12.16 -0.78
CA PRO A 378 -85.32 -13.21 -0.77
C PRO A 378 -86.70 -12.77 -1.28
N THR A 379 -86.94 -11.47 -1.51
CA THR A 379 -88.22 -10.96 -2.03
C THR A 379 -88.59 -11.48 -3.42
N LYS A 380 -87.62 -11.93 -4.21
CA LYS A 380 -87.84 -12.55 -5.55
C LYS A 380 -88.80 -13.75 -5.49
N VAL A 381 -88.88 -14.43 -4.35
CA VAL A 381 -89.77 -15.58 -4.14
C VAL A 381 -91.26 -15.20 -4.20
N PHE A 382 -91.58 -13.92 -3.92
CA PHE A 382 -92.95 -13.39 -3.85
C PHE A 382 -93.43 -12.76 -5.16
N GLU A 383 -92.56 -12.53 -6.14
CA GLU A 383 -92.88 -11.80 -7.38
C GLU A 383 -93.73 -12.59 -8.39
N ARG A 384 -93.95 -13.90 -8.16
CA ARG A 384 -94.78 -14.75 -9.03
C ARG A 384 -96.04 -15.23 -8.30
N ASP A 385 -97.20 -14.84 -8.84
CA ASP A 385 -98.53 -15.21 -8.34
C ASP A 385 -98.65 -16.73 -8.11
N LEU A 386 -99.23 -17.08 -6.97
CA LEU A 386 -99.47 -18.47 -6.57
C LEU A 386 -100.91 -18.89 -6.88
N ASN A 387 -101.09 -19.57 -8.01
CA ASN A 387 -102.34 -20.27 -8.31
C ASN A 387 -102.44 -21.51 -7.42
N SER A 388 -103.25 -21.46 -6.36
CA SER A 388 -103.23 -22.49 -5.31
C SER A 388 -104.46 -23.39 -5.30
N THR A 389 -105.46 -23.15 -6.15
CA THR A 389 -106.61 -24.05 -6.33
C THR A 389 -107.01 -24.25 -7.80
N PRO A 390 -107.64 -25.41 -8.14
CA PRO A 390 -108.23 -25.64 -9.46
C PRO A 390 -109.30 -24.60 -9.83
N LEU A 391 -110.09 -24.14 -8.85
CA LEU A 391 -111.09 -23.09 -9.07
C LEU A 391 -110.48 -21.73 -9.36
N GLU A 392 -109.38 -21.33 -8.72
CA GLU A 392 -108.65 -20.11 -9.11
C GLU A 392 -108.12 -20.22 -10.54
N THR A 393 -107.63 -21.39 -10.94
CA THR A 393 -107.12 -21.61 -12.30
C THR A 393 -108.25 -21.55 -13.34
N ILE A 394 -109.46 -22.01 -12.96
CA ILE A 394 -110.66 -21.93 -13.81
C ILE A 394 -111.25 -20.52 -13.81
N ILE A 395 -111.37 -19.84 -12.67
CA ILE A 395 -111.93 -18.47 -12.58
C ILE A 395 -110.99 -17.48 -13.27
N ASP A 396 -109.67 -17.58 -13.07
CA ASP A 396 -108.69 -16.76 -13.77
C ASP A 396 -108.68 -17.10 -15.28
N GLY A 397 -108.83 -18.39 -15.63
CA GLY A 397 -109.00 -18.84 -17.02
C GLY A 397 -110.31 -18.38 -17.69
N VAL A 398 -111.42 -18.32 -16.95
CA VAL A 398 -112.74 -17.87 -17.40
C VAL A 398 -112.81 -16.35 -17.46
N GLY A 399 -112.25 -15.64 -16.47
CA GLY A 399 -112.09 -14.19 -16.46
C GLY A 399 -111.24 -13.72 -17.64
N LYS A 400 -110.08 -14.34 -17.87
CA LYS A 400 -109.24 -14.08 -19.07
C LYS A 400 -109.96 -14.40 -20.39
N ARG A 401 -110.95 -15.30 -20.39
CA ARG A 401 -111.77 -15.64 -21.57
C ARG A 401 -112.97 -14.70 -21.75
N LEU A 402 -113.58 -14.24 -20.66
CA LEU A 402 -114.66 -13.25 -20.65
C LEU A 402 -114.15 -11.86 -21.02
N ASP A 403 -113.00 -11.44 -20.49
CA ASP A 403 -112.35 -10.19 -20.90
C ASP A 403 -112.01 -10.23 -22.40
N LYS A 404 -111.51 -11.36 -22.91
CA LYS A 404 -111.28 -11.55 -24.35
C LYS A 404 -112.57 -11.54 -25.19
N ALA A 405 -113.68 -12.04 -24.65
CA ALA A 405 -114.98 -12.05 -25.33
C ALA A 405 -115.66 -10.67 -25.29
N ILE A 406 -115.53 -9.92 -24.20
CA ILE A 406 -116.04 -8.56 -24.02
C ILE A 406 -115.22 -7.59 -24.89
N ASP A 407 -113.90 -7.77 -24.99
CA ASP A 407 -113.07 -7.02 -25.94
C ASP A 407 -113.38 -7.40 -27.40
N GLY A 408 -113.73 -8.67 -27.67
CA GLY A 408 -114.20 -9.11 -28.99
C GLY A 408 -115.55 -8.49 -29.41
N ILE A 409 -116.48 -8.33 -28.47
CA ILE A 409 -117.79 -7.67 -28.71
C ILE A 409 -117.62 -6.15 -28.84
N LYS A 410 -116.75 -5.53 -28.04
CA LYS A 410 -116.40 -4.10 -28.17
C LYS A 410 -115.65 -3.80 -29.47
N GLY A 411 -114.89 -4.76 -30.01
CA GLY A 411 -114.26 -4.67 -31.32
C GLY A 411 -115.27 -4.67 -32.47
N GLN A 412 -116.30 -5.55 -32.43
CA GLN A 412 -117.30 -5.64 -33.51
C GLN A 412 -118.32 -4.50 -33.54
N VAL A 413 -118.56 -3.80 -32.43
CA VAL A 413 -119.47 -2.63 -32.40
C VAL A 413 -118.79 -1.35 -32.97
N LYS A 414 -117.45 -1.32 -33.09
CA LYS A 414 -116.73 -0.23 -33.77
C LYS A 414 -116.63 -0.39 -35.30
N ASP A 415 -116.91 -1.57 -35.84
CA ASP A 415 -116.81 -1.86 -37.29
C ASP A 415 -118.14 -1.76 -38.06
N ILE A 416 -119.27 -1.51 -37.38
CA ILE A 416 -120.58 -1.34 -38.02
C ILE A 416 -120.68 -0.01 -38.81
N PRO A 417 -120.12 1.15 -38.37
CA PRO A 417 -120.19 2.37 -39.17
C PRO A 417 -119.25 2.38 -40.39
N GLN A 418 -118.23 1.52 -40.42
CA GLN A 418 -117.23 1.48 -41.50
C GLN A 418 -117.71 0.61 -42.67
N LYS A 419 -118.39 -0.52 -42.40
CA LYS A 419 -118.93 -1.40 -43.46
C LYS A 419 -120.18 -0.90 -44.20
N THR A 420 -120.87 0.13 -43.68
CA THR A 420 -121.94 0.82 -44.41
C THR A 420 -121.45 2.00 -45.25
N LYS A 421 -120.21 2.49 -45.05
CA LYS A 421 -119.61 3.52 -45.92
C LYS A 421 -119.03 2.92 -47.20
N ASP A 422 -118.42 1.74 -47.13
CA ASP A 422 -117.84 1.06 -48.30
C ASP A 422 -118.88 0.40 -49.23
N LEU A 423 -120.18 0.47 -48.91
CA LEU A 423 -121.29 0.02 -49.79
C LEU A 423 -122.12 1.18 -50.36
N MET A 424 -121.76 2.44 -50.05
CA MET A 424 -122.40 3.64 -50.59
C MET A 424 -121.51 4.46 -51.53
N ASP A 425 -120.24 4.05 -51.71
CA ASP A 425 -119.26 4.64 -52.64
C ASP A 425 -118.85 3.65 -53.76
N GLU A 426 -119.76 2.76 -54.19
CA GLU A 426 -119.70 2.04 -55.48
C GLU A 426 -120.78 2.53 -56.45
#